data_AF-A0A438JKN1-F1
#
_entry.id   AF-A0A438JKN1-F1
#
_cell.length_a   1.000
_cell.length_b   1.000
_cell.length_c   1.000
_cell.angle_alpha   90.00
_cell.angle_beta   90.00
_cell.angle_gamma   90.00
#
_symmetry.space_group_name_H-M   'P 1'
#
loop_
_entity.id
_entity.type
_entity.pdbx_description
1 polymer ?
#
loop_
_entity_poly.entity_id
_entity_poly.type
_entity_poly.pdbx_seq_one_letter_code
_entity_poly.pdbx_strand_id
1 'polypeptide(L)'
;MSMVHPNRQSPQSWSSERQDFMPVDKALEQKKLFIIDCHDLLLPFVSKVRRIKGTTMYGSRALFFLKPDGTLKPLAIELTRPQMDGKPQWNKVFTPSSEATGLWLWRFVKAHFLAHDSGYYELVSHWYMLLPFFPYLSDNSFLSNLPNSLCPLDKQ
;
A
#
# COMPACT_ATOMS: atom_id res chain seq x y z
N MET A 1 -35.24 8.80 49.70
CA MET A 1 -35.03 9.84 48.66
C MET A 1 -34.22 9.18 47.55
N SER A 2 -34.89 8.84 46.45
CA SER A 2 -34.33 8.05 45.34
C SER A 2 -33.50 8.96 44.43
N MET A 3 -32.25 8.59 44.15
CA MET A 3 -31.54 9.11 42.97
C MET A 3 -31.24 7.94 42.04
N VAL A 4 -32.15 7.77 41.09
CA VAL A 4 -31.98 6.96 39.89
C VAL A 4 -30.87 7.61 39.06
N HIS A 5 -29.71 6.96 38.94
CA HIS A 5 -28.74 7.31 37.90
C HIS A 5 -29.20 6.72 36.56
N PRO A 6 -29.20 7.51 35.47
CA PRO A 6 -29.76 7.08 34.20
C PRO A 6 -28.86 6.04 33.54
N ASN A 7 -29.52 4.97 33.12
CA ASN A 7 -29.06 3.97 32.18
C ASN A 7 -28.36 4.65 30.98
N ARG A 8 -27.02 4.62 30.94
CA ARG A 8 -26.26 5.02 29.75
C ARG A 8 -26.38 3.86 28.74
N GLN A 9 -27.46 3.90 27.97
CA GLN A 9 -27.66 3.11 26.78
C GLN A 9 -26.36 3.10 25.96
N SER A 10 -25.91 1.89 25.60
CA SER A 10 -24.94 1.68 24.54
C SER A 10 -25.62 1.90 23.18
N PRO A 11 -25.09 2.75 22.28
CA PRO A 11 -25.55 2.71 20.90
C PRO A 11 -24.38 2.61 19.91
N GLN A 12 -24.23 1.40 19.35
CA GLN A 12 -24.14 1.21 17.89
C GLN A 12 -23.05 1.95 17.07
N SER A 13 -21.89 2.31 17.61
CA SER A 13 -20.82 2.91 16.77
C SER A 13 -19.86 1.88 16.15
N TRP A 14 -19.81 0.65 16.68
CA TRP A 14 -18.86 -0.39 16.25
C TRP A 14 -19.33 -1.22 15.05
N SER A 15 -20.58 -1.05 14.62
CA SER A 15 -21.18 -1.84 13.54
C SER A 15 -20.87 -1.28 12.15
N SER A 16 -20.63 0.03 12.05
CA SER A 16 -20.52 0.75 10.79
C SER A 16 -19.22 0.44 10.05
N GLU A 17 -18.12 0.21 10.76
CA GLU A 17 -16.80 0.01 10.14
C GLU A 17 -16.63 -1.37 9.48
N ARG A 18 -17.41 -2.37 9.92
CA ARG A 18 -17.49 -3.70 9.26
C ARG A 18 -18.42 -3.72 8.06
N GLN A 19 -19.29 -2.71 7.91
CA GLN A 19 -20.33 -2.68 6.88
C GLN A 19 -19.82 -2.25 5.50
N ASP A 20 -18.59 -1.73 5.43
CA ASP A 20 -17.93 -1.28 4.19
C ASP A 20 -17.43 -2.41 3.28
N PHE A 21 -17.38 -3.65 3.78
CA PHE A 21 -16.70 -4.74 3.09
C PHE A 21 -17.66 -5.82 2.65
N MET A 22 -17.54 -6.20 1.37
CA MET A 22 -18.23 -7.36 0.84
C MET A 22 -17.50 -8.66 1.19
N PRO A 23 -18.19 -9.82 1.16
CA PRO A 23 -17.55 -11.12 1.31
C PRO A 23 -16.42 -11.33 0.30
N VAL A 24 -15.37 -12.04 0.72
CA VAL A 24 -14.14 -12.26 -0.08
C VAL A 24 -14.45 -12.89 -1.44
N ASP A 25 -15.34 -13.89 -1.49
CA ASP A 25 -15.71 -14.58 -2.74
C ASP A 25 -16.30 -13.60 -3.76
N LYS A 26 -17.21 -12.73 -3.31
CA LYS A 26 -17.80 -11.68 -4.16
C LYS A 26 -16.76 -10.63 -4.56
N ALA A 27 -15.85 -10.27 -3.66
CA ALA A 27 -14.77 -9.33 -3.97
C ALA A 27 -13.82 -9.90 -5.05
N LEU A 28 -13.56 -11.20 -5.03
CA LEU A 28 -12.78 -11.92 -6.05
C LEU A 28 -13.52 -11.98 -7.38
N GLU A 29 -14.79 -12.39 -7.38
CA GLU A 29 -15.65 -12.42 -8.59
C GLU A 29 -15.71 -11.04 -9.26
N GLN A 30 -15.81 -9.98 -8.46
CA GLN A 30 -15.86 -8.60 -8.94
C GLN A 30 -14.47 -7.96 -9.16
N LYS A 31 -13.37 -8.70 -8.97
CA LYS A 31 -11.99 -8.22 -9.11
C LYS A 31 -11.70 -6.93 -8.31
N LYS A 32 -12.20 -6.88 -7.08
CA LYS A 32 -12.06 -5.73 -6.16
C LYS A 32 -10.91 -5.87 -5.17
N LEU A 33 -10.15 -6.96 -5.22
CA LEU A 33 -8.97 -7.17 -4.38
C LEU A 33 -7.68 -6.93 -5.17
N PHE A 34 -6.81 -6.09 -4.62
CA PHE A 34 -5.55 -5.71 -5.22
C PHE A 34 -4.41 -6.00 -4.25
N ILE A 35 -3.28 -6.47 -4.77
CA ILE A 35 -2.09 -6.75 -3.98
C ILE A 35 -0.93 -5.93 -4.53
N ILE A 36 -0.21 -5.26 -3.64
CA ILE A 36 1.14 -4.75 -3.93
C ILE A 36 2.11 -5.71 -3.25
N ASP A 37 2.88 -6.43 -4.06
CA ASP A 37 3.82 -7.45 -3.60
C ASP A 37 5.27 -6.95 -3.72
N CYS A 38 5.79 -6.42 -2.62
CA CYS A 38 7.22 -6.11 -2.49
C CYS A 38 7.99 -7.27 -1.85
N HIS A 39 7.34 -8.38 -1.49
CA HIS A 39 7.93 -9.46 -0.74
C HIS A 39 9.03 -10.14 -1.55
N ASP A 40 8.70 -10.65 -2.73
CA ASP A 40 9.64 -11.47 -3.51
C ASP A 40 10.84 -10.65 -3.99
N LEU A 41 10.62 -9.35 -4.23
CA LEU A 41 11.67 -8.40 -4.57
C LEU A 41 12.61 -8.11 -3.40
N LEU A 42 12.07 -7.89 -2.20
CA LEU A 42 12.85 -7.40 -1.04
C LEU A 42 13.42 -8.53 -0.18
N LEU A 43 12.75 -9.68 -0.11
CA LEU A 43 13.13 -10.79 0.76
C LEU A 43 14.60 -11.24 0.59
N PRO A 44 15.18 -11.31 -0.62
CA PRO A 44 16.60 -11.64 -0.80
C PRO A 44 17.56 -10.67 -0.12
N PHE A 45 17.14 -9.40 0.06
CA PHE A 45 17.96 -8.34 0.66
C PHE A 45 17.74 -8.18 2.16
N VAL A 46 16.57 -8.58 2.67
CA VAL A 46 16.26 -8.52 4.11
C VAL A 46 17.39 -9.12 4.93
N SER A 47 17.96 -10.22 4.45
CA SER A 47 19.01 -10.90 5.20
C SER A 47 20.30 -10.10 5.33
N LYS A 48 20.68 -9.40 4.26
CA LYS A 48 21.89 -8.59 4.20
C LYS A 48 21.72 -7.31 5.02
N VAL A 49 20.58 -6.64 4.88
CA VAL A 49 20.30 -5.37 5.58
C VAL A 49 20.32 -5.61 7.08
N ARG A 50 19.60 -6.61 7.60
CA ARG A 50 19.51 -6.86 9.06
C ARG A 50 20.82 -7.20 9.77
N ARG A 51 21.87 -7.60 9.03
CA ARG A 51 23.21 -7.79 9.62
C ARG A 51 23.90 -6.46 9.95
N ILE A 52 23.43 -5.35 9.35
CA ILE A 52 23.92 -4.01 9.63
C ILE A 52 23.32 -3.54 10.95
N LYS A 53 24.19 -3.18 11.91
CA LYS A 53 23.79 -2.75 13.25
C LYS A 53 22.81 -1.57 13.17
N GLY A 54 21.69 -1.67 13.88
CA GLY A 54 20.68 -0.62 13.98
C GLY A 54 19.67 -0.57 12.83
N THR A 55 19.72 -1.52 11.89
CA THR A 55 18.77 -1.57 10.77
C THR A 55 17.77 -2.72 10.93
N THR A 56 16.60 -2.56 10.31
CA THR A 56 15.56 -3.58 10.26
C THR A 56 14.85 -3.49 8.92
N MET A 57 14.55 -4.62 8.31
CA MET A 57 13.87 -4.70 7.02
C MET A 57 12.98 -5.94 6.99
N TYR A 58 11.85 -5.87 6.32
CA TYR A 58 10.97 -7.02 6.10
C TYR A 58 10.62 -7.10 4.61
N GLY A 59 10.30 -8.28 4.10
CA GLY A 59 9.50 -8.38 2.89
C GLY A 59 8.08 -7.95 3.24
N SER A 60 7.39 -7.24 2.35
CA SER A 60 6.04 -6.76 2.62
C SER A 60 5.07 -7.02 1.47
N ARG A 61 3.85 -7.43 1.81
CA ARG A 61 2.70 -7.47 0.90
C ARG A 61 1.57 -6.68 1.48
N ALA A 62 0.90 -5.87 0.68
CA ALA A 62 -0.28 -5.13 1.10
C ALA A 62 -1.49 -5.52 0.26
N LEU A 63 -2.58 -5.89 0.94
CA LEU A 63 -3.86 -6.21 0.35
C LEU A 63 -4.78 -4.99 0.45
N PHE A 64 -5.41 -4.63 -0.66
CA PHE A 64 -6.33 -3.51 -0.78
C PHE A 64 -7.69 -3.98 -1.32
N PHE A 65 -8.74 -3.29 -0.88
CA PHE A 65 -10.09 -3.44 -1.39
C PHE A 65 -10.52 -2.18 -2.13
N LEU A 66 -11.02 -2.34 -3.35
CA LEU A 66 -11.62 -1.26 -4.12
C LEU A 66 -13.05 -1.04 -3.66
N LYS A 67 -13.27 0.08 -2.99
CA LYS A 67 -14.60 0.51 -2.54
C LYS A 67 -15.48 0.93 -3.74
N PRO A 68 -16.81 0.93 -3.57
CA PRO A 68 -17.75 1.40 -4.61
C PRO A 68 -17.52 2.87 -5.02
N ASP A 69 -16.93 3.68 -4.15
CA ASP A 69 -16.56 5.08 -4.42
C ASP A 69 -15.28 5.24 -5.27
N GLY A 70 -14.68 4.14 -5.73
CA GLY A 70 -13.47 4.13 -6.54
C GLY A 70 -12.16 4.25 -5.76
N THR A 71 -12.19 4.30 -4.43
CA THR A 71 -10.97 4.43 -3.62
C THR A 71 -10.45 3.07 -3.13
N LEU A 72 -9.12 2.90 -3.09
CA LEU A 72 -8.47 1.72 -2.53
C LEU A 72 -8.34 1.84 -1.01
N LYS A 73 -8.95 0.91 -0.27
CA LYS A 73 -8.85 0.81 1.20
C LYS A 73 -7.88 -0.32 1.56
N PRO A 74 -6.81 -0.06 2.32
CA PRO A 74 -5.91 -1.12 2.77
C PRO A 74 -6.63 -2.04 3.77
N LEU A 75 -6.60 -3.34 3.51
CA LEU A 75 -7.21 -4.38 4.33
C LEU A 75 -6.22 -5.03 5.29
N ALA A 76 -5.04 -5.34 4.78
CA ALA A 76 -4.02 -6.07 5.53
C ALA A 76 -2.64 -5.79 4.96
N ILE A 77 -1.63 -5.84 5.83
CA ILE A 77 -0.23 -5.81 5.42
C ILE A 77 0.47 -6.98 6.10
N GLU A 78 1.09 -7.84 5.30
CA GLU A 78 1.99 -8.88 5.77
C GLU A 78 3.42 -8.34 5.82
N LEU A 79 4.12 -8.61 6.92
CA LEU A 79 5.57 -8.44 7.02
C LEU A 79 6.22 -9.80 7.22
N THR A 80 7.25 -10.08 6.43
CA THR A 80 8.00 -11.34 6.47
C THR A 80 9.48 -11.08 6.72
N ARG A 81 10.07 -11.88 7.60
CA ARG A 81 11.50 -12.01 7.80
C ARG A 81 11.90 -13.42 7.39
N PRO A 82 12.86 -13.58 6.46
CA PRO A 82 13.33 -14.90 6.06
C PRO A 82 13.99 -15.62 7.23
N GLN A 83 14.20 -16.93 7.06
CA GLN A 83 14.99 -17.72 7.98
C GLN A 83 16.43 -17.18 8.05
N MET A 84 16.92 -16.91 9.26
CA MET A 84 18.26 -16.35 9.51
C MET A 84 18.73 -16.68 10.92
N ASP A 85 20.04 -16.85 11.11
CA ASP A 85 20.69 -17.03 12.43
C ASP A 85 20.08 -18.19 13.23
N GLY A 86 19.75 -19.28 12.53
CA GLY A 86 19.09 -20.45 13.13
C GLY A 86 17.63 -20.21 13.56
N LYS A 87 17.07 -19.01 13.34
CA LYS A 87 15.67 -18.69 13.64
C LYS A 87 14.80 -19.00 12.43
N PRO A 88 13.62 -19.61 12.63
CA PRO A 88 12.69 -19.87 11.54
C PRO A 88 12.23 -18.56 10.89
N GLN A 89 11.69 -18.71 9.68
CA GLN A 89 10.95 -17.64 9.03
C GLN A 89 9.88 -17.10 9.97
N TRP A 90 9.79 -15.78 10.04
CA TRP A 90 8.74 -15.11 10.81
C TRP A 90 7.90 -14.30 9.83
N ASN A 91 6.59 -14.44 9.90
CA ASN A 91 5.67 -13.57 9.21
C ASN A 91 4.52 -13.16 10.14
N LYS A 92 3.98 -11.97 9.90
CA LYS A 92 2.82 -11.48 10.63
C LYS A 92 1.97 -10.59 9.74
N VAL A 93 0.66 -10.82 9.80
CA VAL A 93 -0.34 -10.00 9.15
C VAL A 93 -0.87 -8.98 10.14
N PHE A 94 -0.96 -7.74 9.70
CA PHE A 94 -1.51 -6.62 10.44
C PHE A 94 -2.73 -6.09 9.70
N THR A 95 -3.80 -5.79 10.43
CA THR A 95 -5.05 -5.23 9.91
C THR A 95 -5.33 -3.88 10.57
N PRO A 96 -6.15 -3.03 9.96
CA PRO A 96 -6.68 -1.84 10.64
C PRO A 96 -7.26 -2.21 12.01
N SER A 97 -6.98 -1.39 13.02
CA SER A 97 -7.43 -1.59 14.39
C SER A 97 -7.78 -0.25 15.02
N SER A 98 -8.84 -0.24 15.82
CA SER A 98 -9.32 0.93 16.57
C SER A 98 -8.74 1.00 17.99
N GLU A 99 -8.17 -0.10 18.52
CA GLU A 99 -7.43 -0.09 19.79
C GLU A 99 -6.13 0.71 19.63
N ALA A 100 -5.74 1.50 20.64
CA ALA A 100 -4.57 2.38 20.58
C ALA A 100 -3.27 1.66 20.15
N THR A 101 -2.98 0.49 20.74
CA THR A 101 -1.80 -0.32 20.39
C THR A 101 -1.86 -0.79 18.94
N GLY A 102 -3.00 -1.34 18.54
CA GLY A 102 -3.20 -1.83 17.17
C GLY A 102 -3.18 -0.70 16.13
N LEU A 103 -3.71 0.48 16.46
CA LEU A 103 -3.68 1.65 15.60
C LEU A 103 -2.24 2.15 15.38
N TRP A 104 -1.46 2.24 16.46
CA TRP A 104 -0.05 2.62 16.37
C TRP A 104 0.74 1.61 15.52
N LEU A 105 0.53 0.32 15.77
CA LEU A 105 1.16 -0.76 15.01
C LEU A 105 0.76 -0.75 13.54
N TRP A 106 -0.52 -0.49 13.24
CA TRP A 106 -1.01 -0.34 11.88
C TRP A 106 -0.36 0.84 11.16
N ARG A 107 -0.21 1.99 11.84
CA ARG A 107 0.49 3.16 11.28
C ARG A 107 1.97 2.86 11.02
N PHE A 108 2.63 2.15 11.94
CA PHE A 108 4.02 1.74 11.79
C PHE A 108 4.20 0.82 10.57
N VAL A 109 3.36 -0.20 10.45
CA VAL A 109 3.44 -1.17 9.35
C VAL A 109 3.12 -0.51 8.00
N LYS A 110 2.15 0.41 7.95
CA LYS A 110 1.89 1.23 6.75
C LYS A 110 3.11 2.06 6.34
N ALA A 111 3.75 2.75 7.28
CA ALA A 111 4.95 3.54 7.00
C ALA A 111 6.07 2.65 6.48
N HIS A 112 6.24 1.45 7.03
CA HIS A 112 7.25 0.50 6.59
C HIS A 112 6.97 -0.02 5.16
N PHE A 113 5.72 -0.40 4.87
CA PHE A 113 5.31 -0.79 3.53
C PHE A 113 5.49 0.34 2.50
N LEU A 114 5.12 1.58 2.85
CA LEU A 114 5.29 2.73 1.95
C LEU A 114 6.76 3.03 1.66
N ALA A 115 7.66 2.84 2.64
CA ALA A 115 9.09 2.99 2.41
C ALA A 115 9.65 1.92 1.44
N HIS A 116 9.09 0.71 1.48
CA HIS A 116 9.42 -0.35 0.53
C HIS A 116 8.92 -0.07 -0.89
N ASP A 117 7.66 0.34 -1.00
CA ASP A 117 7.02 0.68 -2.28
C ASP A 117 7.70 1.88 -2.96
N SER A 118 8.00 2.94 -2.20
CA SER A 118 8.71 4.11 -2.73
C SER A 118 10.15 3.78 -3.12
N GLY A 119 10.86 2.99 -2.30
CA GLY A 119 12.20 2.52 -2.64
C GLY A 119 12.22 1.73 -3.94
N TYR A 120 11.23 0.86 -4.16
CA TYR A 120 11.08 0.15 -5.41
C TYR A 120 10.76 1.09 -6.58
N TYR A 121 9.78 1.98 -6.41
CA TYR A 121 9.36 2.91 -7.46
C TYR A 121 10.52 3.78 -7.95
N GLU A 122 11.30 4.35 -7.02
CA GLU A 122 12.47 5.14 -7.38
C GLU A 122 13.53 4.26 -8.05
N LEU A 123 14.05 3.22 -7.38
CA LEU A 123 15.21 2.48 -7.90
C LEU A 123 14.93 1.69 -9.19
N VAL A 124 13.72 1.16 -9.35
CA VAL A 124 13.40 0.27 -10.48
C VAL A 124 12.59 0.99 -11.54
N SER A 125 11.42 1.54 -11.18
CA SER A 125 10.57 2.17 -12.19
C SER A 125 11.18 3.45 -12.73
N HIS A 126 11.73 4.31 -11.87
CA HIS A 126 12.32 5.56 -12.30
C HIS A 126 13.73 5.35 -12.88
N TRP A 127 14.67 4.83 -12.09
CA TRP A 127 16.07 4.75 -12.50
C TRP A 127 16.35 3.67 -13.53
N TYR A 128 15.76 2.49 -13.41
CA TYR A 128 16.07 1.38 -14.31
C TYR A 128 15.21 1.39 -15.57
N MET A 129 13.91 1.68 -15.44
CA MET A 129 12.97 1.62 -16.56
C MET A 129 12.82 2.96 -17.28
N LEU A 130 12.72 4.10 -16.60
CA LEU A 130 12.44 5.39 -17.26
C LEU A 130 13.70 6.13 -17.71
N LEU A 131 14.77 6.13 -16.90
CA LEU A 131 16.00 6.88 -17.21
C LEU A 131 16.59 6.57 -18.60
N PRO A 132 16.65 5.32 -19.08
CA PRO A 132 17.17 5.02 -20.42
C PRO A 132 16.33 5.60 -21.57
N PHE A 133 15.05 5.88 -21.33
CA PHE A 133 14.14 6.49 -22.31
C PHE A 133 14.12 8.01 -22.23
N PHE A 134 14.71 8.60 -21.18
CA PHE A 134 14.74 10.05 -21.00
C PHE A 134 15.33 10.82 -22.21
N PRO A 135 16.40 10.35 -22.88
CA PRO A 135 16.90 10.99 -24.10
C PRO A 135 15.85 11.04 -25.22
N TYR A 136 15.07 9.98 -25.40
CA TYR A 136 14.01 9.89 -26.41
C TYR A 136 12.77 10.71 -26.07
N LEU A 137 12.44 10.87 -24.78
CA LEU A 137 11.34 11.74 -24.33
C LEU A 137 11.71 13.23 -24.38
N SER A 138 13.00 13.56 -24.30
CA SER A 138 13.50 14.93 -24.44
C SER A 138 13.63 15.39 -25.90
N ASP A 139 13.44 14.46 -26.85
CA ASP A 139 13.56 14.72 -28.27
C ASP A 139 12.26 15.38 -28.81
N ASN A 140 12.29 16.71 -28.93
CA ASN A 140 11.20 17.52 -29.47
C ASN A 140 10.98 17.34 -30.99
N SER A 141 11.75 16.48 -31.67
CA SER A 141 11.56 16.17 -33.08
C SER A 141 10.17 15.57 -33.38
N PHE A 142 9.51 14.98 -32.37
CA PHE A 142 8.11 14.55 -32.49
C PHE A 142 7.12 15.72 -32.55
N LEU A 143 7.41 16.82 -31.84
CA LEU A 143 6.58 18.02 -31.84
C LEU A 143 6.76 18.87 -33.09
N SER A 144 7.94 18.85 -33.71
CA SER A 144 8.21 19.57 -34.95
C SER A 144 7.61 18.92 -36.21
N ASN A 145 7.13 17.68 -36.12
CA ASN A 145 6.56 16.92 -37.24
C ASN A 145 5.02 16.77 -37.17
N LEU A 146 4.37 17.39 -36.18
CA LEU A 146 2.91 17.40 -36.10
C LEU A 146 2.32 18.35 -37.18
N PRO A 147 1.39 17.88 -38.02
CA PRO A 147 0.74 18.75 -38.99
C PRO A 147 -0.01 19.87 -38.28
N ASN A 148 0.21 21.12 -38.72
CA ASN A 148 -0.35 22.36 -38.16
C ASN A 148 -1.90 22.43 -38.13
N SER A 149 -2.61 21.41 -38.62
CA SER A 149 -4.08 21.38 -38.70
C SER A 149 -4.79 21.12 -37.37
N LEU A 150 -4.07 20.91 -36.26
CA LEU A 150 -4.64 20.58 -34.95
C LEU A 150 -4.50 21.67 -33.89
N CYS A 151 -3.95 22.85 -34.20
CA CYS A 151 -3.91 23.99 -33.27
C CYS A 151 -5.23 24.77 -33.30
N PRO A 152 -6.07 24.75 -32.23
CA PRO A 152 -7.38 25.42 -32.24
C PRO A 152 -7.32 26.94 -32.00
N LEU A 153 -6.12 27.55 -31.99
CA LEU A 153 -5.91 28.92 -31.51
C LEU A 153 -5.83 30.01 -32.61
N ASP A 154 -5.96 29.65 -33.89
CA ASP A 154 -5.98 30.62 -35.00
C ASP A 154 -7.39 30.94 -35.53
N LYS A 155 -8.42 30.88 -34.69
CA LYS A 155 -9.77 31.36 -35.03
C LYS A 155 -10.22 32.46 -34.08
N GLN A 156 -9.66 33.66 -34.27
CA GLN A 156 -10.28 34.93 -33.88
C GLN A 156 -10.07 35.96 -35.00
#